data_AF-A0A4U2Z3I0-F1
#
_entry.id   AF-A0A4U2Z3I0-F1
#
_cell.length_a   1.000
_cell.length_b   1.000
_cell.length_c   1.000
_cell.angle_alpha   90.00
_cell.angle_beta   90.00
_cell.angle_gamma   90.00
#
_symmetry.space_group_name_H-M   'P 1'
#
loop_
_entity.id
_entity.type
_entity.pdbx_description
1 polymer ?
#
loop_
_entity_poly.entity_id
_entity_poly.type
_entity_poly.pdbx_seq_one_letter_code
_entity_poly.pdbx_strand_id
1 'polypeptide(L)'
;METSHLMMIFFILLFAISFWKIYAFLPNKQLEDDDTTKEAQEELQNIIIKVIKKNGPDIDSKKLFNLIIADEKFDKEKFWRFNENRLNRELSSYFLQNPHLKNIEDIYKES
;
A
#
# COMPACT_ATOMS: atom_id res chain seq x y z
N MET A 1 -43.13 33.57 20.16
CA MET A 1 -42.13 32.86 19.34
C MET A 1 -42.93 32.11 18.27
N GLU A 2 -42.78 32.46 17.00
CA GLU A 2 -43.56 31.83 15.91
C GLU A 2 -43.11 30.39 15.67
N THR A 3 -44.04 29.54 15.22
CA THR A 3 -43.77 28.13 14.89
C THR A 3 -42.65 27.97 13.85
N SER A 4 -42.55 28.93 12.91
CA SER A 4 -41.48 29.01 11.91
C SER A 4 -40.08 29.12 12.53
N HIS A 5 -39.92 29.95 13.56
CA HIS A 5 -38.64 30.09 14.27
C HIS A 5 -38.27 28.81 15.02
N LEU A 6 -39.26 28.13 15.59
CA LEU A 6 -39.05 26.84 16.26
C LEU A 6 -38.59 25.75 15.27
N MET A 7 -39.25 25.65 14.11
CA MET A 7 -38.87 24.71 13.05
C MET A 7 -37.46 24.96 12.53
N MET A 8 -37.09 26.24 12.36
CA MET A 8 -35.74 26.63 11.94
C MET A 8 -34.68 26.21 12.97
N ILE A 9 -34.94 26.39 14.28
CA ILE A 9 -34.03 25.97 15.35
C ILE A 9 -33.86 24.44 15.34
N PHE A 10 -34.95 23.67 15.25
CA PHE A 10 -34.87 22.21 15.18
C PHE A 10 -34.11 21.72 13.95
N PHE A 11 -34.31 22.36 12.79
CA PHE A 11 -33.59 22.03 11.58
C PHE A 11 -32.07 22.21 11.77
N ILE A 12 -31.65 23.36 12.30
CA ILE A 12 -30.22 23.63 12.54
C ILE A 12 -29.63 22.63 13.54
N LEU A 13 -30.34 22.31 14.61
CA LEU A 13 -29.89 21.34 15.61
C LEU A 13 -29.73 19.94 15.00
N LEU A 14 -30.72 19.45 14.26
CA LEU A 14 -30.65 18.14 13.62
C LEU A 14 -29.56 18.09 12.54
N PHE A 15 -29.34 19.20 11.83
CA PHE A 15 -28.29 19.32 10.82
C PHE A 15 -26.89 19.33 11.44
N ALA A 16 -26.68 20.02 12.57
CA ALA A 16 -25.41 19.98 13.28
C ALA A 16 -25.11 18.57 13.83
N ILE A 17 -26.14 17.89 14.35
CA ILE A 17 -26.01 16.51 14.85
C ILE A 17 -25.67 15.53 13.71
N SER A 18 -26.22 15.72 12.51
CA SER A 18 -25.91 14.85 11.37
C SER A 18 -24.45 14.99 10.93
N PHE A 19 -23.92 16.21 10.85
CA PHE A 19 -22.50 16.43 10.56
C PHE A 19 -21.58 15.90 11.65
N TRP A 20 -21.92 16.10 12.93
CA TRP A 20 -21.17 15.50 14.04
C TRP A 20 -21.10 13.99 13.86
N LYS A 21 -22.23 13.32 13.58
CA LYS A 21 -22.26 11.88 13.35
C LYS A 21 -21.33 11.49 12.20
N ILE A 22 -21.42 12.14 11.04
CA ILE A 22 -20.57 11.84 9.89
C ILE A 22 -19.09 12.00 10.28
N TYR A 23 -18.73 13.08 10.98
CA TYR A 23 -17.36 13.32 11.43
C TYR A 23 -16.86 12.27 12.43
N ALA A 24 -17.69 11.87 13.40
CA ALA A 24 -17.37 10.85 14.38
C ALA A 24 -17.30 9.44 13.80
N PHE A 25 -18.04 9.16 12.72
CA PHE A 25 -18.06 7.87 12.03
C PHE A 25 -17.11 7.78 10.84
N LEU A 26 -16.53 8.90 10.36
CA LEU A 26 -15.47 8.85 9.36
C LEU A 26 -14.18 8.38 10.05
N PRO A 27 -13.67 7.18 9.78
CA PRO A 27 -12.40 6.75 10.33
C PRO A 27 -11.31 7.65 9.74
N ASN A 28 -10.78 8.56 10.56
CA ASN A 28 -9.65 9.43 10.20
C ASN A 28 -8.30 8.77 10.48
N LYS A 29 -8.30 7.48 10.81
CA LYS A 29 -7.10 6.67 11.05
C LYS A 29 -6.87 5.78 9.85
N GLN A 30 -5.64 5.78 9.34
CA GLN A 30 -5.17 4.76 8.41
C GLN A 30 -5.37 3.38 9.06
N LEU A 31 -5.74 2.39 8.24
CA LEU A 31 -5.86 1.02 8.71
C LEU A 31 -4.47 0.52 9.10
N GLU A 32 -4.37 -0.24 10.19
CA GLU A 32 -3.08 -0.77 10.68
C GLU A 32 -2.43 -1.73 9.66
N ASP A 33 -3.24 -2.36 8.80
CA ASP A 33 -2.84 -3.26 7.72
C ASP A 33 -2.80 -2.58 6.34
N ASP A 34 -2.72 -1.25 6.29
CA ASP A 34 -2.72 -0.53 5.02
C ASP A 34 -1.40 -0.71 4.24
N ASP A 35 -1.42 -1.71 3.37
CA ASP A 35 -0.34 -2.06 2.46
C ASP A 35 -0.10 -1.06 1.31
N THR A 36 -0.82 0.07 1.31
CA THR A 36 -0.72 1.14 0.33
C THR A 36 0.06 2.37 0.80
N THR A 37 0.49 2.39 2.08
CA THR A 37 1.36 3.44 2.62
C THR A 37 2.73 3.45 1.93
N LYS A 38 3.37 4.63 1.88
CA LYS A 38 4.73 4.76 1.30
C LYS A 38 5.74 3.87 2.02
N GLU A 39 5.66 3.82 3.35
CA GLU A 39 6.56 3.00 4.17
C GLU A 39 6.40 1.51 3.84
N ALA A 40 5.16 1.01 3.71
CA ALA A 40 4.91 -0.38 3.31
C ALA A 40 5.42 -0.68 1.90
N GLN A 41 5.31 0.27 0.97
CA GLN A 41 5.84 0.12 -0.39
C GLN A 41 7.38 0.05 -0.40
N GLU A 42 8.05 0.93 0.32
CA GLU A 42 9.52 0.93 0.46
C GLU A 42 10.01 -0.36 1.12
N GLU A 43 9.32 -0.83 2.16
CA GLU A 43 9.65 -2.10 2.81
C GLU A 43 9.50 -3.29 1.85
N LEU A 44 8.39 -3.38 1.12
CA LEU A 44 8.18 -4.44 0.11
C LEU A 44 9.27 -4.39 -0.97
N GLN A 45 9.61 -3.21 -1.46
CA GLN A 45 10.65 -3.01 -2.45
C GLN A 45 12.02 -3.47 -1.94
N ASN A 46 12.36 -3.15 -0.69
CA ASN A 46 13.59 -3.59 -0.05
C ASN A 46 13.66 -5.11 0.06
N ILE A 47 12.55 -5.78 0.38
CA ILE A 47 12.47 -7.25 0.40
C ILE A 47 12.70 -7.82 -1.00
N ILE A 48 12.04 -7.27 -2.03
CA ILE A 48 12.21 -7.71 -3.43
C ILE A 48 13.68 -7.63 -3.85
N ILE A 49 14.32 -6.47 -3.63
CA ILE A 49 15.73 -6.24 -4.00
C ILE A 49 16.65 -7.18 -3.21
N LYS A 50 16.43 -7.35 -1.90
CA LYS A 50 17.18 -8.29 -1.06
C LYS A 50 17.09 -9.72 -1.61
N VAL A 51 15.91 -10.17 -1.99
CA VAL A 51 15.68 -11.52 -2.51
C VAL A 51 16.38 -11.71 -3.87
N ILE A 52 16.32 -10.72 -4.76
CA ILE A 52 17.06 -10.73 -6.04
C ILE A 52 18.56 -10.87 -5.77
N LYS A 53 19.11 -10.02 -4.90
CA LYS A 53 20.54 -10.03 -4.54
C LYS A 53 21.00 -11.36 -3.94
N LYS A 54 20.15 -12.02 -3.15
CA LYS A 54 20.49 -13.30 -2.50
C LYS A 54 20.48 -14.50 -3.46
N ASN A 55 19.64 -14.47 -4.48
CA ASN A 55 19.34 -15.66 -5.29
C ASN A 55 19.91 -15.61 -6.72
N GLY A 56 20.51 -14.48 -7.12
CA GLY A 56 21.25 -14.33 -8.38
C GLY A 56 20.45 -13.67 -9.52
N PRO A 57 21.08 -13.47 -10.69
CA PRO A 57 20.49 -12.73 -11.80
C PRO A 57 19.49 -13.52 -12.65
N ASP A 58 19.60 -14.86 -12.68
CA ASP A 58 18.80 -15.75 -13.54
C ASP A 58 17.56 -16.29 -12.82
N ILE A 59 16.74 -15.38 -12.29
CA ILE A 59 15.50 -15.70 -11.59
C ILE A 59 14.32 -15.19 -12.41
N ASP A 60 13.47 -16.11 -12.86
CA ASP A 60 12.20 -15.76 -13.48
C ASP A 60 11.22 -15.14 -12.47
N SER A 61 10.30 -14.29 -12.93
CA SER A 61 9.33 -13.56 -12.10
C SER A 61 8.53 -14.49 -11.18
N LYS A 62 8.13 -15.67 -11.68
CA LYS A 62 7.39 -16.67 -10.87
C LYS A 62 8.25 -17.26 -9.75
N LYS A 63 9.53 -17.53 -10.04
CA LYS A 63 10.48 -18.04 -9.05
C LYS A 63 10.81 -16.96 -8.03
N LEU A 64 10.95 -15.71 -8.46
CA LEU A 64 11.14 -14.55 -7.59
C LEU A 64 9.96 -14.37 -6.64
N PHE A 65 8.73 -14.44 -7.14
CA PHE A 65 7.52 -14.39 -6.30
C PHE A 65 7.54 -15.45 -5.20
N ASN A 66 7.82 -16.71 -5.56
CA ASN A 66 7.92 -17.81 -4.60
C ASN A 66 9.01 -17.60 -3.56
N LEU A 67 10.14 -17.00 -3.95
CA LEU A 67 11.23 -16.69 -3.03
C LEU A 67 10.89 -15.54 -2.09
N ILE A 68 10.12 -14.55 -2.54
CA ILE A 68 9.68 -13.42 -1.72
C ILE A 68 8.70 -13.89 -0.65
N ILE A 69 7.67 -14.66 -1.02
CA ILE A 69 6.68 -15.17 -0.04
C ILE A 69 7.30 -16.15 0.97
N ALA A 70 8.47 -16.70 0.66
CA ALA A 70 9.23 -17.59 1.52
C ALA A 70 10.33 -16.85 2.32
N ASP A 71 10.58 -15.56 2.08
CA ASP A 71 11.57 -14.79 2.83
C ASP A 71 11.05 -14.52 4.24
N GLU A 72 11.93 -14.68 5.23
CA GLU A 72 11.62 -14.49 6.65
C GLU A 72 11.14 -13.06 6.99
N LYS A 73 11.50 -12.06 6.17
CA LYS A 73 11.09 -10.66 6.36
C LYS A 73 9.77 -10.33 5.65
N PHE A 74 9.20 -11.27 4.89
CA PHE A 74 7.94 -11.05 4.23
C PHE A 74 6.77 -11.31 5.19
N ASP A 75 6.11 -10.22 5.59
CA ASP A 75 4.91 -10.28 6.41
C ASP A 75 3.66 -10.48 5.53
N LYS A 76 3.10 -11.69 5.57
CA LYS A 76 1.91 -12.07 4.80
C LYS A 76 0.64 -11.33 5.25
N GLU A 77 0.53 -10.99 6.53
CA GLU A 77 -0.64 -10.26 7.04
C GLU A 77 -0.60 -8.82 6.57
N LYS A 78 0.58 -8.18 6.66
CA LYS A 78 0.80 -6.83 6.16
C LYS A 78 0.69 -6.73 4.64
N PHE A 79 1.19 -7.72 3.89
CA PHE A 79 1.18 -7.71 2.43
C PHE A 79 0.15 -8.69 1.84
N TRP A 80 -1.05 -8.77 2.42
CA TRP A 80 -2.06 -9.75 2.01
C TRP A 80 -2.51 -9.66 0.54
N ARG A 81 -2.40 -8.49 -0.10
CA ARG A 81 -2.71 -8.28 -1.52
C ARG A 81 -1.57 -8.63 -2.47
N PHE A 82 -0.42 -9.07 -1.95
CA PHE A 82 0.76 -9.38 -2.77
C PHE A 82 0.54 -10.63 -3.61
N ASN A 83 0.79 -10.48 -4.92
CA ASN A 83 0.66 -11.53 -5.93
C ASN A 83 1.63 -11.25 -7.09
N GLU A 84 1.73 -12.17 -8.06
CA GLU A 84 2.63 -12.03 -9.21
C GLU A 84 2.39 -10.74 -10.02
N ASN A 85 1.13 -10.32 -10.19
CA ASN A 85 0.81 -9.08 -10.91
C ASN A 85 1.31 -7.84 -10.16
N ARG A 86 1.13 -7.83 -8.83
CA ARG A 86 1.65 -6.76 -7.97
C ARG A 86 3.17 -6.72 -8.04
N LEU A 87 3.86 -7.87 -7.96
CA LEU A 87 5.31 -7.95 -8.14
C LEU A 87 5.76 -7.33 -9.47
N ASN A 88 5.13 -7.71 -10.58
CA ASN A 88 5.45 -7.15 -11.89
C ASN A 88 5.24 -5.63 -11.95
N ARG A 89 4.22 -5.12 -11.27
CA ARG A 89 3.98 -3.67 -11.15
C ARG A 89 5.06 -2.98 -10.32
N GLU A 90 5.45 -3.56 -9.18
CA GLU A 90 6.52 -3.01 -8.34
C GLU A 90 7.86 -2.97 -9.09
N LEU A 91 8.22 -4.05 -9.81
CA LEU A 91 9.41 -4.10 -10.66
C LEU A 91 9.35 -3.05 -11.78
N SER A 92 8.20 -2.94 -12.46
CA SER A 92 8.01 -1.93 -13.50
C SER A 92 8.17 -0.52 -12.96
N SER A 93 7.61 -0.24 -11.77
CA SER A 93 7.79 1.04 -11.08
C SER A 93 9.26 1.31 -10.75
N TYR A 94 9.98 0.29 -10.28
CA TYR A 94 11.39 0.41 -9.95
C TYR A 94 12.26 0.73 -11.17
N PHE A 95 12.02 0.07 -12.31
CA PHE A 95 12.74 0.37 -13.57
C PHE A 95 12.43 1.76 -14.12
N LEU A 96 11.21 2.26 -13.93
CA LEU A 96 10.86 3.64 -14.30
C LEU A 96 11.63 4.67 -13.45
N GLN A 97 11.88 4.36 -12.18
CA GLN A 97 12.63 5.22 -11.27
C GLN A 97 14.16 5.09 -11.47
N ASN A 98 14.62 3.97 -12.04
CA ASN A 98 16.03 3.66 -12.28
C ASN A 98 16.27 3.34 -13.76
N PRO A 99 16.32 4.35 -14.66
CA PRO A 99 16.33 4.13 -16.10
C PRO A 99 17.54 3.36 -16.65
N HIS A 100 18.62 3.26 -15.86
CA HIS A 100 19.81 2.47 -16.17
C HIS A 100 19.60 0.96 -15.95
N LEU A 101 18.58 0.58 -15.18
CA LEU A 101 18.19 -0.80 -14.91
C LEU A 101 17.04 -1.21 -15.84
N LYS A 102 17.20 -2.29 -16.61
CA LYS A 102 16.21 -2.77 -17.57
C LYS A 102 15.62 -4.12 -17.20
N ASN A 103 16.31 -4.89 -16.36
CA ASN A 103 15.92 -6.23 -15.98
C ASN A 103 16.41 -6.58 -14.56
N ILE A 104 15.97 -7.74 -14.05
CA ILE A 104 16.33 -8.25 -12.72
C ILE A 104 17.85 -8.44 -12.59
N GLU A 105 18.53 -8.82 -13.67
CA GLU A 105 19.98 -9.00 -13.69
C GLU A 105 20.73 -7.68 -13.47
N ASP A 106 20.21 -6.56 -13.99
CA ASP A 106 20.80 -5.24 -13.75
C ASP A 106 20.71 -4.84 -12.27
N ILE A 107 19.58 -5.15 -11.61
CA ILE A 107 19.39 -4.93 -10.16
C ILE A 107 20.43 -5.72 -9.35
N TYR A 108 20.75 -6.94 -9.79
CA TYR A 108 21.78 -7.76 -9.17
C TYR A 108 23.19 -7.17 -9.36
N LYS A 109 23.50 -6.66 -10.57
CA LYS A 109 24.82 -6.13 -10.95
C LYS A 109 25.15 -4.75 -10.36
N GLU A 110 24.16 -4.00 -9.90
CA GLU A 110 24.36 -2.66 -9.32
C GLU A 110 24.97 -2.68 -7.89
N SER A 111 25.46 -3.84 -7.40
CA SER A 111 26.06 -3.97 -6.07
C SER A 111 27.59 -3.93 -6.09
#